data_AF-A0A8H3HUX2-F1
#
_entry.id   AF-A0A8H3HUX2-F1
#
_cell.length_a   1.000
_cell.length_b   1.000
_cell.length_c   1.000
_cell.angle_alpha   90.00
_cell.angle_beta   90.00
_cell.angle_gamma   90.00
#
_symmetry.space_group_name_H-M   'P 1'
#
loop_
_entity.id
_entity.type
_entity.pdbx_description
1 polymer ?
#
loop_
_entity_poly.entity_id
_entity_poly.type
_entity_poly.pdbx_seq_one_letter_code
_entity_poly.pdbx_strand_id
1 'polypeptide(L)'
;MVLDGRAARDTIISQYVTVSGLALLLYDHLLTLSAEIELVWPAKMSPVKCAFLVNRYVCPLVLAFICAVNSGHWNDLDDKL
;
A
#
# COMPACT_ATOMS: atom_id res chain seq x y z
N MET A 1 -15.39 -7.91 29.29
CA MET A 1 -16.47 -7.41 28.39
C MET A 1 -16.23 -5.99 27.86
N VAL A 2 -15.83 -5.00 28.68
CA VAL A 2 -15.56 -3.61 28.20
C VAL A 2 -14.24 -3.46 27.40
N LEU A 3 -13.28 -4.39 27.54
CA LEU A 3 -11.99 -4.32 26.84
C LEU A 3 -12.10 -4.69 25.35
N ASP A 4 -12.96 -5.65 24.98
CA ASP A 4 -13.16 -6.05 23.58
C ASP A 4 -13.68 -4.91 22.70
N GLY A 5 -14.63 -4.12 23.22
CA GLY A 5 -15.23 -3.02 22.45
C GLY A 5 -14.26 -1.89 22.14
N ARG A 6 -13.15 -1.74 22.89
CA ARG A 6 -12.09 -0.77 22.55
C ARG A 6 -11.16 -1.32 21.48
N ALA A 7 -10.70 -2.56 21.65
CA ALA A 7 -9.82 -3.22 20.69
C ALA A 7 -10.45 -3.27 19.29
N ALA A 8 -11.74 -3.65 19.20
CA ALA A 8 -12.45 -3.68 17.92
C ALA A 8 -12.53 -2.30 17.24
N ARG A 9 -12.76 -1.24 18.02
CA ARG A 9 -12.83 0.12 17.49
C ARG A 9 -11.46 0.61 17.01
N ASP A 10 -10.40 0.31 17.74
CA ASP A 10 -9.04 0.72 17.40
C ASP A 10 -8.57 0.03 16.10
N THR A 11 -8.94 -1.23 15.88
CA THR A 11 -8.69 -1.96 14.61
C THR A 11 -9.41 -1.31 13.44
N ILE A 12 -10.70 -0.98 13.60
CA ILE A 12 -11.49 -0.34 12.53
C ILE A 12 -10.92 1.03 12.16
N ILE A 13 -10.54 1.85 13.15
CA ILE A 13 -9.92 3.15 12.91
C ILE A 13 -8.60 2.97 12.12
N SER A 14 -7.76 2.01 12.54
CA SER A 14 -6.50 1.71 11.86
C SER A 14 -6.70 1.31 10.40
N GLN A 15 -7.71 0.47 10.10
CA GLN A 15 -8.05 0.08 8.73
C GLN A 15 -8.43 1.28 7.86
N TYR A 16 -9.33 2.15 8.36
CA TYR A 16 -9.74 3.35 7.60
C TYR A 16 -8.57 4.31 7.35
N VAL A 17 -7.70 4.52 8.33
CA VAL A 17 -6.51 5.37 8.17
C VAL A 17 -5.55 4.77 7.15
N THR A 18 -5.32 3.45 7.20
CA THR A 18 -4.40 2.76 6.28
C THR A 18 -4.91 2.82 4.84
N VAL A 19 -6.21 2.57 4.62
CA VAL A 19 -6.83 2.63 3.29
C VAL A 19 -6.80 4.07 2.75
N SER A 20 -7.09 5.07 3.59
CA SER A 20 -7.03 6.48 3.19
C SER A 20 -5.60 6.90 2.83
N GLY A 21 -4.61 6.45 3.61
CA GLY A 21 -3.19 6.66 3.33
C GLY A 21 -2.77 6.02 2.00
N LEU A 22 -3.19 4.79 1.74
CA LEU A 22 -2.94 4.11 0.46
C LEU A 22 -3.56 4.86 -0.72
N ALA A 23 -4.81 5.31 -0.59
CA ALA A 23 -5.50 6.05 -1.65
C ALA A 23 -4.79 7.36 -1.99
N LEU A 24 -4.35 8.12 -0.98
CA LEU A 24 -3.57 9.35 -1.18
C LEU A 24 -2.22 9.07 -1.84
N LEU A 25 -1.53 8.01 -1.42
CA LEU A 25 -0.23 7.62 -1.97
C LEU A 25 -0.36 7.20 -3.44
N LEU A 26 -1.41 6.45 -3.77
CA LEU A 26 -1.75 6.08 -5.15
C LEU A 26 -2.10 7.32 -5.99
N TYR A 27 -2.85 8.26 -5.44
CA TYR A 27 -3.19 9.51 -6.11
C TYR A 27 -1.94 10.32 -6.46
N ASP A 28 -1.03 10.49 -5.51
CA ASP A 28 0.26 11.18 -5.74
C ASP A 28 1.12 10.44 -6.79
N HIS A 29 1.10 9.10 -6.76
CA HIS A 29 1.76 8.28 -7.78
C HIS A 29 1.17 8.50 -9.17
N LEU A 30 -0.15 8.47 -9.33
CA LEU A 30 -0.79 8.65 -10.63
C LEU A 30 -0.49 10.02 -11.25
N LEU A 31 -0.44 11.07 -10.42
CA LEU A 31 -0.15 12.43 -10.88
C LEU A 31 1.29 12.56 -11.41
N THR A 32 2.21 11.84 -10.79
CA THR A 32 3.63 11.86 -11.14
C THR A 32 4.01 10.85 -12.21
N LEU A 33 3.20 9.79 -12.37
CA LEU A 33 3.35 8.74 -13.38
C LEU A 33 3.30 9.28 -14.80
N SER A 34 2.45 10.27 -15.07
CA SER A 34 2.31 10.87 -16.40
C SER A 34 3.62 11.48 -16.88
N ALA A 35 4.30 12.23 -16.00
CA ALA A 35 5.60 12.81 -16.29
C ALA A 35 6.72 11.75 -16.37
N GLU A 36 6.64 10.69 -15.55
CA GLU A 36 7.59 9.57 -15.63
C GLU A 36 7.48 8.81 -16.95
N ILE A 37 6.28 8.53 -17.45
CA ILE A 37 6.08 7.83 -18.71
C ILE A 37 6.65 8.66 -19.87
N GLU A 38 6.47 9.98 -19.86
CA GLU A 38 6.95 10.84 -20.94
C GLU A 38 8.46 11.07 -20.90
N LEU A 39 9.07 11.26 -19.71
CA LEU A 39 10.48 11.61 -19.58
C LEU A 39 11.38 10.40 -19.32
N VAL A 40 10.91 9.43 -18.54
CA VAL A 40 11.72 8.31 -18.06
C VAL A 40 11.63 7.13 -19.03
N TRP A 41 10.45 6.77 -19.55
CA TRP A 41 10.30 5.57 -20.39
C TRP A 41 11.06 5.59 -21.73
N PRO A 42 11.18 6.72 -22.47
CA PRO A 42 11.98 6.74 -23.70
C PRO A 42 13.50 6.80 -23.44
N ALA A 43 13.92 7.12 -22.21
CA ALA A 43 15.33 7.21 -21.84
C ALA A 43 15.96 5.82 -21.61
N LYS A 44 17.23 5.65 -22.04
CA LYS A 44 18.00 4.40 -21.93
C LYS A 44 17.88 3.80 -20.51
N MET A 45 17.52 2.52 -20.43
CA MET A 45 17.35 1.79 -19.17
C MET A 45 18.69 1.69 -18.43
N SER A 46 18.91 2.59 -17.47
CA SER A 46 20.05 2.54 -16.55
C SER A 46 19.68 1.78 -15.27
N PRO A 47 20.57 1.01 -14.66
CA PRO A 47 20.33 0.38 -13.36
C PRO A 47 19.90 1.38 -12.27
N VAL A 48 20.36 2.63 -12.35
CA VAL A 48 19.93 3.72 -11.45
C VAL A 48 18.44 4.04 -11.61
N LYS A 49 17.93 4.06 -12.85
CA LYS A 49 16.50 4.24 -13.15
C LYS A 49 15.67 3.08 -12.61
N CYS A 50 16.18 1.85 -12.70
CA CYS A 50 15.51 0.68 -12.13
C CYS A 50 15.46 0.75 -10.60
N ALA A 51 16.57 1.09 -9.94
CA ALA A 51 16.61 1.28 -8.49
C ALA A 51 15.66 2.40 -8.02
N PHE A 52 15.57 3.49 -8.78
CA PHE A 52 14.64 4.59 -8.50
C PHE A 52 13.17 4.14 -8.61
N LEU A 53 12.81 3.42 -9.69
CA LEU A 53 11.46 2.89 -9.87
C LEU A 53 11.11 1.88 -8.77
N VAL A 54 12.00 0.93 -8.48
CA VAL A 54 11.78 -0.04 -7.38
C VAL A 54 11.53 0.69 -6.06
N ASN A 55 12.38 1.66 -5.71
CA ASN A 55 12.20 2.43 -4.48
C ASN A 55 10.86 3.18 -4.45
N ARG A 56 10.38 3.64 -5.61
CA ARG A 56 9.08 4.31 -5.76
C ARG A 56 7.90 3.35 -5.59
N TYR A 57 7.92 2.17 -6.22
CA TYR A 57 6.79 1.22 -6.19
C TYR A 57 6.76 0.33 -4.94
N VAL A 58 7.88 0.15 -4.25
CA VAL A 58 7.93 -0.65 -3.01
C VAL A 58 7.03 -0.06 -1.92
N CYS A 59 7.00 1.26 -1.76
CA CYS A 59 6.20 1.90 -0.71
C CYS A 59 4.67 1.66 -0.86
N PRO A 60 4.04 1.92 -2.02
CA PRO A 60 2.63 1.57 -2.21
C PRO A 60 2.37 0.06 -2.18
N LEU A 61 3.30 -0.78 -2.64
CA LEU A 61 3.18 -2.24 -2.54
C LEU A 61 3.15 -2.72 -1.09
N VAL A 62 4.03 -2.20 -0.24
CA VAL A 62 4.07 -2.53 1.19
C VAL A 62 2.79 -2.07 1.90
N LEU A 63 2.30 -0.88 1.59
CA LEU A 63 1.03 -0.38 2.16
C LEU A 63 -0.19 -1.17 1.68
N ALA A 64 -0.21 -1.60 0.42
CA ALA A 64 -1.25 -2.48 -0.10
C ALA A 64 -1.21 -3.86 0.58
N PHE A 65 -0.02 -4.41 0.81
CA PHE A 65 0.17 -5.65 1.58
C PHE A 65 -0.32 -5.49 3.02
N ILE A 66 0.02 -4.40 3.69
CA ILE A 66 -0.46 -4.09 5.05
C ILE A 66 -1.98 -3.95 5.07
N CYS A 67 -2.60 -3.31 4.08
CA CYS A 67 -4.07 -3.27 3.95
C CYS A 67 -4.66 -4.68 3.82
N ALA A 68 -4.05 -5.55 3.01
CA ALA A 68 -4.49 -6.92 2.81
C ALA A 68 -4.29 -7.82 4.06
N VAL A 69 -3.29 -7.54 4.88
CA VAL A 69 -3.11 -8.21 6.17
C VAL A 69 -4.17 -7.73 7.17
N ASN A 70 -4.40 -6.42 7.24
CA ASN A 70 -5.39 -5.81 8.13
C ASN A 70 -6.84 -6.14 7.75
N SER A 71 -7.12 -6.56 6.51
CA SER A 71 -8.47 -6.95 6.08
C SER A 71 -8.93 -8.31 6.61
N GLY A 72 -8.06 -9.07 7.30
CA GLY A 72 -8.42 -10.32 7.96
C GLY A 72 -8.46 -11.54 7.03
N HIS A 73 -8.03 -11.40 5.76
CA HIS A 73 -8.01 -12.51 4.79
C HIS A 73 -7.15 -13.71 5.25
N TRP A 74 -6.17 -13.46 6.11
CA TRP A 74 -5.28 -14.51 6.64
C TRP A 74 -5.88 -15.31 7.79
N ASN A 75 -6.78 -14.72 8.60
CA ASN A 75 -7.44 -15.47 9.67
C ASN A 75 -8.35 -16.57 9.10
N ASP A 76 -8.98 -16.33 7.95
CA ASP A 76 -9.88 -17.28 7.30
C ASP A 76 -9.15 -18.53 6.74
N LEU A 77 -7.82 -18.46 6.60
CA LEU A 77 -6.98 -19.57 6.11
C LEU A 77 -6.47 -20.46 7.26
N ASP A 78 -6.22 -19.88 8.44
CA ASP A 78 -5.86 -20.65 9.65
C ASP A 78 -7.05 -21.48 10.17
N ASP A 79 -8.28 -21.02 9.95
CA ASP A 79 -9.51 -21.73 10.35
C ASP A 79 -9.77 -23.02 9.54
N LYS A 80 -9.01 -23.27 8.45
CA LYS A 80 -9.19 -24.41 7.53
C LYS A 80 -8.02 -25.40 7.49
N LEU A 81 -7.00 -25.20 8.32
CA LEU A 81 -5.86 -26.10 8.51
C LEU A 81 -6.00 -26.90 9.82
#